data_AF-A0A1H9XZL2-F1
#
_entry.id   AF-A0A1H9XZL2-F1
#
_cell.length_a   1.000
_cell.length_b   1.000
_cell.length_c   1.000
_cell.angle_alpha   90.00
_cell.angle_beta   90.00
_cell.angle_gamma   90.00
#
_symmetry.space_group_name_H-M   'P 1'
#
loop_
_entity.id
_entity.type
_entity.pdbx_description
1 polymer ?
#
loop_
_entity_poly.entity_id
_entity_poly.type
_entity_poly.pdbx_seq_one_letter_code
_entity_poly.pdbx_strand_id
1 'polypeptide(L)' 'MRVLFASMAAVGHTYPLIPLAQALHKAGHEVHFAVGEEMHPVLGKLG' A
#
# COMPACT_ATOMS: atom_id res chain seq x y z
N MET A 1 -6.22 13.78 -0.92
CA MET A 1 -7.42 12.90 -0.88
C MET A 1 -7.11 11.70 -0.02
N ARG A 2 -8.12 10.94 0.41
CA ARG A 2 -7.93 9.69 1.18
C ARG A 2 -8.11 8.51 0.24
N VAL A 3 -7.11 7.62 0.15
CA VAL A 3 -7.10 6.48 -0.76
C VAL A 3 -6.83 5.21 0.03
N LEU A 4 -7.68 4.20 -0.15
CA LEU A 4 -7.52 2.87 0.44
C LEU A 4 -7.18 1.86 -0.66
N PHE A 5 -6.03 1.20 -0.51
CA PHE A 5 -5.71 0.00 -1.28
C PHE A 5 -6.15 -1.23 -0.50
N ALA A 6 -6.85 -2.15 -1.16
CA ALA A 6 -7.23 -3.44 -0.57
C ALA A 6 -6.69 -4.57 -1.45
N SER A 7 -6.07 -5.56 -0.82
CA SER A 7 -5.50 -6.71 -1.53
C SER A 7 -5.46 -7.96 -0.66
N MET A 8 -5.34 -9.12 -1.31
CA MET A 8 -4.90 -10.32 -0.62
C MET A 8 -3.47 -10.13 -0.11
N ALA A 9 -3.15 -10.76 1.01
CA ALA A 9 -1.82 -10.77 1.60
C ALA A 9 -0.88 -11.75 0.87
N ALA A 10 -0.76 -11.57 -0.43
CA ALA A 10 0.11 -12.32 -1.32
C ALA A 10 0.96 -11.34 -2.13
N VAL A 11 2.22 -11.69 -2.37
CA VAL A 11 3.18 -10.84 -3.08
C VAL A 11 2.69 -10.45 -4.48
N GLY A 12 1.99 -11.37 -5.17
CA GLY A 12 1.39 -11.13 -6.49
C GLY A 12 0.21 -10.15 -6.50
N HIS A 13 -0.34 -9.80 -5.33
CA HIS A 13 -1.43 -8.85 -5.19
C HIS A 13 -0.99 -7.54 -4.56
N THR A 14 -0.14 -7.57 -3.53
CA THR A 14 0.24 -6.35 -2.79
C THR A 14 1.33 -5.55 -3.51
N TYR A 15 2.36 -6.22 -4.05
CA TYR A 15 3.51 -5.52 -4.65
C TYR A 15 3.16 -4.71 -5.90
N PRO A 16 2.27 -5.17 -6.81
CA PRO A 16 1.85 -4.37 -7.95
C PRO A 16 1.17 -3.04 -7.57
N LEU A 17 0.63 -2.92 -6.36
CA LEU A 17 -0.04 -1.71 -5.88
C LEU A 17 0.94 -0.66 -5.33
N ILE A 18 2.14 -1.07 -4.92
CA ILE A 18 3.12 -0.20 -4.26
C ILE A 18 3.51 1.01 -5.13
N PRO A 19 3.85 0.88 -6.42
CA PRO A 19 4.27 2.04 -7.21
C PRO A 19 3.19 3.13 -7.30
N LEU A 20 1.93 2.73 -7.45
CA LEU A 20 0.81 3.67 -7.49
C LEU A 20 0.56 4.31 -6.12
N ALA A 21 0.58 3.52 -5.05
CA ALA A 21 0.45 4.01 -3.68
C ALA A 21 1.52 5.07 -3.34
N GLN A 22 2.78 4.81 -3.73
CA GLN A 22 3.88 5.76 -3.55
C GLN A 22 3.69 7.03 -4.39
N ALA A 23 3.21 6.93 -5.62
CA ALA A 23 2.93 8.10 -6.46
C ALA A 23 1.84 8.99 -5.83
N LEU A 24 0.77 8.39 -5.31
CA LEU A 24 -0.31 9.12 -4.62
C LEU A 24 0.19 9.76 -3.31
N HIS A 25 1.01 9.04 -2.54
CA HIS A 25 1.63 9.59 -1.33
C HIS A 25 2.51 10.79 -1.66
N LYS A 26 3.39 10.69 -2.68
CA LYS A 26 4.23 11.80 -3.17
C LYS A 26 3.42 12.99 -3.70
N ALA A 27 2.22 12.75 -4.22
CA ALA A 27 1.28 13.79 -4.64
C ALA A 27 0.52 14.44 -3.46
N GLY A 28 0.82 14.10 -2.21
CA GLY A 28 0.19 14.67 -1.01
C GLY A 28 -1.15 14.05 -0.67
N HIS A 29 -1.42 12.81 -1.08
CA HIS A 29 -2.61 12.08 -0.66
C HIS A 29 -2.34 11.22 0.59
N GLU A 30 -3.38 11.06 1.42
CA GLU A 30 -3.39 10.15 2.55
C GLU A 30 -3.67 8.73 2.01
N VAL A 31 -2.73 7.82 2.20
CA VAL A 31 -2.76 6.47 1.62
C VAL A 31 -2.80 5.45 2.74
N HIS A 32 -3.76 4.53 2.66
CA HIS A 32 -3.94 3.41 3.59
C HIS A 32 -3.94 2.09 2.84
N PHE A 33 -3.59 1.01 3.55
CA PHE A 33 -3.70 -0.36 3.07
C PHE A 33 -4.59 -1.19 4.01
N ALA A 34 -5.56 -1.88 3.43
CA ALA A 34 -6.31 -2.97 4.06
C ALA A 34 -5.80 -4.31 3.50
N VAL A 35 -4.88 -4.93 4.23
CA VAL A 35 -4.23 -6.21 3.88
C VAL A 35 -3.91 -6.98 5.17
N GLY A 36 -3.72 -8.29 5.04
CA GLY A 36 -3.29 -9.15 6.15
C GLY A 36 -1.99 -8.67 6.82
N GLU A 37 -1.89 -8.95 8.12
CA GLU A 37 -0.81 -8.47 9.00
C GLU A 37 0.58 -8.90 8.52
N GLU A 38 0.70 -10.02 7.82
CA GLU A 38 1.94 -10.53 7.26
C GLU A 38 2.60 -9.56 6.24
N MET A 39 1.80 -8.67 5.64
CA MET A 39 2.30 -7.64 4.71
C MET A 39 2.62 -6.30 5.37
N HIS A 40 2.21 -6.09 6.63
CA HIS A 40 2.47 -4.82 7.34
C HIS A 40 3.96 -4.50 7.47
N PRO A 41 4.87 -5.45 7.77
CA PRO A 41 6.30 -5.17 7.84
C PRO A 41 6.92 -4.74 6.51
N VAL A 42 6.36 -5.18 5.38
CA VAL A 42 6.80 -4.75 4.04
C VAL A 42 6.33 -3.33 3.80
N LEU A 43 5.03 -3.06 4.02
CA LEU A 43 4.44 -1.74 3.79
C LEU A 43 5.04 -0.67 4.71
N GLY A 44 5.30 -1.00 5.99
CA GLY A 44 5.91 -0.07 6.95
C GLY A 44 7.35 0.34 6.61
N LYS A 45 8.03 -0.34 5.69
CA LYS A 45 9.35 0.07 5.19
C LYS A 45 9.28 1.13 4.09
N LEU A 46 8.09 1.41 3.55
CA LEU A 46 7.92 2.25 2.37
C LEU A 46 7.74 3.75 2.69
N GLY A 47 7.68 4.11 3.98
CA GLY A 47 7.44 5.47 4.45
C GLY A 47 5.95 5.72 4.66
#